data_AF-A0A9E4IVN6-F1
#
_entry.id   AF-A0A9E4IVN6-F1
#
_cell.length_a   1.000
_cell.length_b   1.000
_cell.length_c   1.000
_cell.angle_alpha   90.00
_cell.angle_beta   90.00
_cell.angle_gamma   90.00
#
_symmetry.space_group_name_H-M   'P 1'
#
loop_
_entity.id
_entity.type
_entity.pdbx_description
1 polymer ?
#
loop_
_entity_poly.entity_id
_entity_poly.type
_entity_poly.pdbx_seq_one_letter_code
_entity_poly.pdbx_strand_id
1 'polypeptide(L)'
;MGTKRPDRREFLRGGAALAGGLTVGAVKPALGQAPEPERFIRGNADMIAYGERSPFVTSVRIPHPPGGRESPDAFGLVFHVAAPLQDSVGVITPSSLHFVGTTRGSLMPEIDPSEHRLMIHGMVDRPLVFTMEDLMRLPSVTRLHFIECAGNRARSSHKNVQETHGMTSCAEWTGVLLSTLLEEAGVKDGASWVVAEGTENVKGASSFPLAKAMDDCIVAYGMNGEAVRPQNGFPLRLLIPG
;
A
#
# COMPACT_ATOMS: atom_id res chain seq x y z
N MET A 1 5.28 79.47 34.52
CA MET A 1 5.98 78.44 35.31
C MET A 1 5.12 77.19 35.24
N GLY A 2 5.37 76.13 34.46
CA GLY A 2 6.63 75.46 34.14
C GLY A 2 6.74 74.13 34.90
N THR A 3 5.66 73.33 35.00
CA THR A 3 5.64 72.06 35.75
C THR A 3 6.33 70.95 34.96
N LYS A 4 7.53 70.56 35.43
CA LYS A 4 8.32 69.44 34.92
C LYS A 4 7.58 68.11 35.13
N ARG A 5 7.47 67.30 34.08
CA ARG A 5 7.02 65.90 34.17
C ARG A 5 8.11 65.05 34.84
N PRO A 6 7.77 64.08 35.71
CA PRO A 6 8.76 63.19 36.31
C PRO A 6 9.31 62.19 35.28
N ASP A 7 10.61 61.93 35.36
CA ASP A 7 11.39 61.09 34.46
C ASP A 7 11.04 59.61 34.64
N ARG A 8 10.70 58.92 33.54
CA ARG A 8 10.30 57.51 33.51
C ARG A 8 11.44 56.57 33.94
N ARG A 9 12.69 57.06 34.04
CA ARG A 9 13.86 56.27 34.47
C ARG A 9 13.99 56.07 35.99
N GLU A 10 13.34 56.89 36.82
CA GLU A 10 13.44 56.75 38.28
C GLU A 10 12.50 55.67 38.84
N PHE A 11 11.34 55.46 38.20
CA PHE A 11 10.35 54.46 38.62
C PHE A 11 10.87 53.02 38.50
N LEU A 12 11.75 52.74 37.54
CA LEU A 12 12.32 51.41 37.31
C LEU A 12 13.57 51.11 38.14
N ARG A 13 14.11 52.08 38.90
CA ARG A 13 15.26 51.87 39.80
C ARG A 13 14.87 51.70 41.27
N GLY A 14 13.62 52.00 41.66
CA GLY A 14 13.17 51.97 43.06
C GLY A 14 12.52 50.67 43.55
N GLY A 15 12.65 49.56 42.82
CA GLY A 15 11.91 48.31 43.11
C GLY A 15 12.77 47.11 43.51
N ALA A 16 14.03 47.33 43.93
CA ALA A 16 14.92 46.24 44.33
C ALA A 16 15.60 46.59 45.67
N ALA A 17 14.88 46.41 46.77
CA ALA A 17 15.39 45.96 48.09
C ALA A 17 14.37 46.30 49.19
N LEU A 18 13.48 45.36 49.50
CA LEU A 18 13.02 45.17 50.87
C LEU A 18 12.90 43.65 51.09
N ALA A 19 13.80 43.16 51.94
CA ALA A 19 13.88 41.78 52.38
C ALA A 19 12.63 41.38 53.17
N GLY A 20 12.06 40.23 52.85
CA GLY A 20 10.93 39.70 53.61
C GLY A 20 10.35 38.43 53.02
N GLY A 21 11.03 37.30 53.23
CA GLY A 21 10.40 35.99 53.36
C GLY A 21 9.83 35.30 52.10
N LEU A 22 10.16 34.02 51.99
CA LEU A 22 9.41 32.96 51.30
C LEU A 22 9.60 32.84 49.78
N THR A 23 10.44 31.85 49.46
CA THR A 23 10.52 31.05 48.24
C THR A 23 10.55 31.83 46.93
N VAL A 24 11.75 31.87 46.33
CA VAL A 24 11.87 31.75 44.87
C VAL A 24 11.24 30.39 44.51
N GLY A 25 9.92 30.35 44.41
CA GLY A 25 9.24 29.31 43.67
C GLY A 25 9.82 29.44 42.29
N ALA A 26 10.60 28.44 41.88
CA ALA A 26 10.92 28.26 40.48
C ALA A 26 9.58 28.35 39.76
N VAL A 27 9.33 29.46 39.08
CA VAL A 27 8.23 29.56 38.14
C VAL A 27 8.63 28.54 37.10
N LYS A 28 8.14 27.29 37.26
CA LYS A 28 8.25 26.29 36.22
C LYS A 28 7.72 27.01 34.98
N PRO A 29 8.53 27.16 33.92
CA PRO A 29 8.01 27.72 32.69
C PRO A 29 6.72 26.98 32.39
N ALA A 30 5.70 27.69 31.94
CA ALA A 30 4.47 27.09 31.42
C ALA A 30 4.77 26.37 30.09
N LEU A 31 5.77 25.48 30.10
CA LEU A 31 5.82 24.32 29.24
C LEU A 31 4.55 23.55 29.58
N GLY A 32 3.62 23.55 28.64
CA GLY A 32 2.23 23.19 28.82
C GLY A 32 2.04 21.98 29.75
N GLN A 33 1.19 22.16 30.76
CA GLN A 33 0.71 21.08 31.61
C GLN A 33 -0.24 20.19 30.81
N ALA A 34 0.25 19.57 29.73
CA ALA A 34 -0.44 18.43 29.16
C ALA A 34 -0.40 17.33 30.24
N PRO A 35 -1.55 16.71 30.58
CA PRO A 35 -1.53 15.53 31.42
C PRO A 35 -0.60 14.49 30.79
N GLU A 36 0.29 13.92 31.59
CA GLU A 36 1.12 12.80 31.15
C GLU A 36 0.20 11.67 30.64
N PRO A 37 0.51 11.04 29.50
CA PRO A 37 -0.32 9.95 29.01
C PRO A 37 -0.38 8.82 30.03
N GLU A 38 -1.59 8.39 30.39
CA GLU A 38 -1.82 7.34 31.40
C GLU A 38 -1.27 5.97 30.98
N ARG A 39 -1.03 5.77 29.68
CA ARG A 39 -0.58 4.51 29.09
C ARG A 39 0.49 4.76 28.04
N PHE A 40 1.57 3.99 28.15
CA PHE A 40 2.65 3.94 27.16
C PHE A 40 2.62 2.59 26.45
N ILE A 41 2.87 2.59 25.14
CA ILE A 41 3.05 1.36 24.37
C ILE A 41 4.38 0.73 24.80
N ARG A 42 4.34 -0.53 25.21
CA ARG A 42 5.56 -1.31 25.47
C ARG A 42 6.02 -1.92 24.15
N GLY A 43 7.27 -1.67 23.76
CA GLY A 43 7.84 -2.29 22.57
C GLY A 43 7.90 -3.81 22.73
N ASN A 44 7.64 -4.52 21.63
CA ASN A 44 7.88 -5.95 21.48
C ASN A 44 8.80 -6.19 20.26
N ALA A 45 9.29 -7.41 20.08
CA ALA A 45 10.23 -7.72 19.00
C ALA A 45 9.64 -7.44 17.60
N ASP A 46 8.37 -7.76 17.37
CA ASP A 46 7.70 -7.59 16.08
C ASP A 46 7.45 -6.10 15.75
N MET A 47 7.06 -5.32 16.75
CA MET A 47 6.91 -3.86 16.65
C MET A 47 8.23 -3.18 16.30
N ILE A 48 9.37 -3.72 16.76
CA ILE A 48 10.70 -3.20 16.41
C ILE A 48 11.12 -3.69 15.01
N ALA A 49 10.87 -4.97 14.70
CA ALA A 49 11.33 -5.60 13.48
C ALA A 49 10.54 -5.17 12.23
N TYR A 50 9.23 -4.95 12.38
CA TYR A 50 8.31 -4.70 11.25
C TYR A 50 7.31 -3.58 11.52
N GLY A 51 6.99 -3.33 12.79
CA GLY A 51 6.01 -2.33 13.20
C GLY A 51 4.61 -2.90 13.35
N GLU A 52 3.81 -2.23 14.17
CA GLU A 52 2.41 -2.56 14.41
C GLU A 52 1.55 -1.30 14.26
N ARG A 53 0.29 -1.50 13.90
CA ARG A 53 -0.69 -0.41 13.85
C ARG A 53 -1.10 -0.02 15.27
N SER A 54 -1.33 1.28 15.51
CA SER A 54 -1.95 1.74 16.75
C SER A 54 -3.27 1.01 17.01
N PRO A 55 -3.56 0.60 18.26
CA PRO A 55 -4.81 -0.10 18.60
C PRO A 55 -6.06 0.76 18.36
N PHE A 56 -5.91 2.08 18.16
CA PHE A 56 -7.02 2.98 17.88
C PHE A 56 -7.35 3.11 16.38
N VAL A 57 -6.54 2.52 15.49
CA VAL A 57 -6.82 2.52 14.06
C VAL A 57 -7.49 1.19 13.70
N THR A 58 -8.80 1.23 13.51
CA THR A 58 -9.65 0.04 13.35
C THR A 58 -10.03 -0.29 11.91
N SER A 59 -9.46 0.40 10.93
CA SER A 59 -9.73 0.18 9.51
C SER A 59 -9.34 -1.25 9.11
N VAL A 60 -10.28 -1.99 8.54
CA VAL A 60 -10.09 -3.38 8.12
C VAL A 60 -10.69 -3.61 6.75
N ARG A 61 -10.18 -4.60 6.02
CA ARG A 61 -10.83 -5.08 4.79
C ARG A 61 -12.06 -5.91 5.15
N ILE A 62 -13.05 -5.98 4.26
CA ILE A 62 -14.26 -6.79 4.45
C ILE A 62 -14.50 -7.71 3.25
N PRO A 63 -15.08 -8.91 3.43
CA PRO A 63 -15.57 -9.72 2.33
C PRO A 63 -16.59 -8.96 1.46
N HIS A 64 -16.51 -9.13 0.14
CA HIS A 64 -17.41 -8.51 -0.82
C HIS A 64 -18.08 -9.56 -1.73
N PRO A 65 -19.41 -9.52 -1.91
CA PRO A 65 -20.35 -8.56 -1.32
C PRO A 65 -20.64 -8.86 0.17
N PRO A 66 -21.12 -7.86 0.94
CA PRO A 66 -21.58 -8.06 2.32
C PRO A 66 -22.63 -9.17 2.41
N GLY A 67 -22.47 -10.10 3.35
CA GLY A 67 -23.34 -11.28 3.47
C GLY A 67 -23.06 -12.38 2.44
N GLY A 68 -21.94 -12.30 1.71
CA GLY A 68 -21.39 -13.42 0.95
C GLY A 68 -21.07 -14.62 1.85
N ARG A 69 -20.95 -15.82 1.26
CA ARG A 69 -20.65 -17.04 2.04
C ARG A 69 -19.33 -16.90 2.81
N GLU A 70 -19.39 -17.14 4.10
CA GLU A 70 -18.21 -17.29 4.95
C GLU A 70 -17.48 -18.59 4.58
N SER A 71 -16.15 -18.54 4.66
CA SER A 71 -15.29 -19.66 4.32
C SER A 71 -14.82 -20.40 5.58
N PRO A 72 -14.73 -21.74 5.56
CA PRO A 72 -14.03 -22.50 6.60
C PRO A 72 -12.52 -22.20 6.67
N ASP A 73 -11.93 -21.63 5.62
CA ASP A 73 -10.54 -21.14 5.56
C ASP A 73 -10.47 -19.70 5.01
N ALA A 74 -9.49 -18.89 5.42
CA ALA A 74 -9.48 -17.44 5.13
C ALA A 74 -9.41 -17.05 3.63
N PHE A 75 -9.17 -18.01 2.72
CA PHE A 75 -8.95 -17.74 1.29
C PHE A 75 -9.77 -18.62 0.33
N GLY A 76 -10.39 -19.72 0.76
CA GLY A 76 -10.99 -20.71 -0.13
C GLY A 76 -12.41 -20.43 -0.63
N LEU A 77 -13.21 -19.57 0.04
CA LEU A 77 -14.59 -19.26 -0.38
C LEU A 77 -14.94 -17.75 -0.50
N VAL A 78 -14.01 -16.83 -0.23
CA VAL A 78 -14.23 -15.37 -0.39
C VAL A 78 -13.53 -14.85 -1.64
N PHE A 79 -14.33 -14.31 -2.58
CA PHE A 79 -13.92 -13.89 -3.92
C PHE A 79 -13.21 -12.56 -3.96
N HIS A 80 -13.69 -11.63 -3.15
CA HIS A 80 -13.28 -10.25 -3.17
C HIS A 80 -13.22 -9.77 -1.74
N VAL A 81 -12.16 -9.02 -1.40
CA VAL A 81 -11.98 -8.42 -0.09
C VAL A 81 -11.76 -6.93 -0.29
N ALA A 82 -12.75 -6.13 0.08
CA ALA A 82 -12.84 -4.70 -0.21
C ALA A 82 -11.98 -3.86 0.74
N ALA A 83 -11.26 -2.89 0.18
CA ALA A 83 -10.45 -1.92 0.90
C ALA A 83 -11.33 -0.91 1.66
N PRO A 84 -10.95 -0.50 2.89
CA PRO A 84 -11.69 0.48 3.68
C PRO A 84 -11.45 1.91 3.19
N LEU A 85 -12.04 2.26 2.05
CA LEU A 85 -11.81 3.54 1.38
C LEU A 85 -12.16 4.75 2.27
N GLN A 86 -13.21 4.67 3.09
CA GLN A 86 -13.59 5.74 4.02
C GLN A 86 -12.53 6.06 5.08
N ASP A 87 -11.68 5.10 5.40
CA ASP A 87 -10.65 5.22 6.45
C ASP A 87 -9.26 5.52 5.85
N SER A 88 -9.17 5.59 4.52
CA SER A 88 -7.90 5.77 3.82
C SER A 88 -7.48 7.25 3.82
N VAL A 89 -6.19 7.49 3.92
CA VAL A 89 -5.60 8.83 3.87
C VAL A 89 -4.71 8.93 2.63
N GLY A 90 -4.92 9.97 1.82
CA GLY A 90 -4.20 10.16 0.57
C GLY A 90 -4.63 9.17 -0.52
N VAL A 91 -3.74 8.96 -1.50
CA VAL A 91 -4.03 8.12 -2.68
C VAL A 91 -3.45 6.71 -2.57
N ILE A 92 -2.39 6.50 -1.79
CA ILE A 92 -1.75 5.19 -1.64
C ILE A 92 -2.51 4.37 -0.60
N THR A 93 -3.06 3.24 -1.03
CA THR A 93 -3.65 2.23 -0.15
C THR A 93 -2.53 1.44 0.54
N PRO A 94 -2.50 1.35 1.88
CA PRO A 94 -1.53 0.52 2.59
C PRO A 94 -1.58 -0.93 2.10
N SER A 95 -0.42 -1.57 1.90
CA SER A 95 -0.35 -2.93 1.33
C SER A 95 -1.17 -3.98 2.10
N SER A 96 -1.27 -3.82 3.43
CA SER A 96 -2.09 -4.68 4.30
C SER A 96 -3.60 -4.49 4.15
N LEU A 97 -4.02 -3.36 3.55
CA LEU A 97 -5.41 -2.98 3.31
C LEU A 97 -5.79 -2.97 1.82
N HIS A 98 -4.86 -3.30 0.94
CA HIS A 98 -5.13 -3.38 -0.49
C HIS A 98 -6.22 -4.42 -0.79
N PHE A 99 -7.12 -4.04 -1.71
CA PHE A 99 -8.16 -4.89 -2.24
C PHE A 99 -7.57 -6.20 -2.77
N VAL A 100 -8.28 -7.29 -2.52
CA VAL A 100 -7.94 -8.63 -3.03
C VAL A 100 -9.09 -9.14 -3.87
N GLY A 101 -8.78 -9.60 -5.09
CA GLY A 101 -9.71 -10.34 -5.93
C GLY A 101 -9.10 -11.71 -6.27
N THR A 102 -9.89 -12.76 -6.12
CA THR A 102 -9.50 -14.15 -6.43
C THR A 102 -10.63 -14.88 -7.15
N THR A 103 -10.29 -15.99 -7.79
CA THR A 103 -11.22 -16.84 -8.53
C THR A 103 -11.88 -17.88 -7.61
N ARG A 104 -13.09 -18.35 -7.96
CA ARG A 104 -13.85 -19.36 -7.19
C ARG A 104 -13.01 -20.60 -6.95
N GLY A 105 -12.77 -20.94 -5.68
CA GLY A 105 -12.04 -22.16 -5.33
C GLY A 105 -10.55 -22.10 -5.66
N SER A 106 -10.02 -20.90 -5.93
CA SER A 106 -8.58 -20.68 -5.96
C SER A 106 -8.06 -20.56 -4.53
N LEU A 107 -6.91 -21.19 -4.27
CA LEU A 107 -6.15 -21.03 -3.04
C LEU A 107 -4.93 -20.16 -3.35
N MET A 108 -4.54 -19.32 -2.38
CA MET A 108 -3.32 -18.54 -2.53
C MET A 108 -2.12 -19.48 -2.59
N PRO A 109 -1.33 -19.48 -3.66
CA PRO A 109 -0.17 -20.34 -3.74
C PRO A 109 0.91 -19.82 -2.79
N GLU A 110 1.52 -20.74 -2.04
CA GLU A 110 2.77 -20.49 -1.33
C GLU A 110 3.91 -20.79 -2.31
N ILE A 111 4.61 -19.75 -2.75
CA ILE A 111 5.65 -19.85 -3.79
C ILE A 111 6.98 -19.42 -3.19
N ASP A 112 7.98 -20.31 -3.25
CA ASP A 112 9.37 -19.94 -3.02
C ASP A 112 9.89 -19.12 -4.23
N PRO A 113 10.35 -17.86 -4.04
CA PRO A 113 10.88 -17.04 -5.12
C PRO A 113 12.06 -17.67 -5.86
N SER A 114 12.85 -18.54 -5.20
CA SER A 114 13.99 -19.23 -5.81
C SER A 114 13.56 -20.31 -6.79
N GLU A 115 12.36 -20.86 -6.63
CA GLU A 115 11.76 -21.87 -7.51
C GLU A 115 10.86 -21.26 -8.59
N HIS A 116 10.39 -20.03 -8.39
CA HIS A 116 9.52 -19.34 -9.34
C HIS A 116 10.20 -19.11 -10.70
N ARG A 117 9.46 -19.32 -11.79
CA ARG A 117 9.92 -19.11 -13.17
C ARG A 117 8.86 -18.37 -13.98
N LEU A 118 9.28 -17.34 -14.71
CA LEU A 118 8.46 -16.68 -15.72
C LEU A 118 8.88 -17.19 -17.10
N MET A 119 7.96 -17.81 -17.84
CA MET A 119 8.22 -18.27 -19.21
C MET A 119 7.60 -17.31 -20.23
N ILE A 120 8.35 -16.95 -21.26
CA ILE A 120 7.87 -16.25 -22.46
C ILE A 120 8.08 -17.17 -23.67
N HIS A 121 6.99 -17.52 -24.36
CA HIS A 121 7.02 -18.40 -25.53
C HIS A 121 5.92 -18.02 -26.53
N GLY A 122 5.81 -18.79 -27.63
CA GLY A 122 4.81 -18.57 -28.68
C GLY A 122 5.42 -17.94 -29.94
N MET A 123 4.85 -16.83 -30.41
CA MET A 123 5.34 -16.11 -31.60
C MET A 123 6.55 -15.22 -31.26
N VAL A 124 7.63 -15.86 -30.82
CA VAL A 124 8.92 -15.22 -30.50
C VAL A 124 10.06 -15.96 -31.19
N ASP A 125 11.18 -15.29 -31.40
CA ASP A 125 12.40 -15.85 -31.97
C ASP A 125 13.10 -16.78 -30.97
N ARG A 126 13.12 -16.38 -29.70
CA ARG A 126 13.76 -17.11 -28.60
C ARG A 126 12.79 -17.25 -27.43
N PRO A 127 12.22 -18.43 -27.19
CA PRO A 127 11.52 -18.70 -25.95
C PRO A 127 12.49 -18.57 -24.76
N LEU A 128 12.09 -17.84 -23.71
CA LEU A 128 12.92 -17.53 -22.56
C LEU A 128 12.23 -17.96 -21.26
N VAL A 129 13.05 -18.28 -20.26
CA VAL A 129 12.61 -18.52 -18.88
C VAL A 129 13.47 -17.67 -17.96
N PHE A 130 12.81 -16.83 -17.16
CA PHE A 130 13.46 -15.94 -16.21
C PHE A 130 13.26 -16.43 -14.77
N THR A 131 14.32 -16.38 -13.97
CA THR A 131 14.24 -16.46 -12.51
C THR A 131 13.90 -15.09 -11.91
N MET A 132 13.53 -15.04 -10.64
CA MET A 132 13.39 -13.77 -9.93
C MET A 132 14.70 -12.97 -9.90
N GLU A 133 15.84 -13.65 -9.80
CA GLU A 133 17.16 -13.02 -9.79
C GLU A 133 17.47 -12.35 -11.15
N ASP A 134 17.09 -13.00 -12.26
CA ASP A 134 17.23 -12.41 -13.59
C ASP A 134 16.38 -11.15 -13.74
N LEU A 135 15.11 -11.20 -13.31
CA LEU A 135 14.20 -10.06 -13.38
C LEU A 135 14.68 -8.87 -12.53
N MET A 136 15.24 -9.12 -11.35
CA MET A 136 15.76 -8.07 -10.46
C MET A 136 17.06 -7.43 -10.94
N ARG A 137 17.75 -8.02 -11.92
CA ARG A 137 18.94 -7.44 -12.58
C ARG A 137 18.62 -6.53 -13.75
N LEU A 138 17.40 -6.60 -14.30
CA LEU A 138 16.97 -5.78 -15.41
C LEU A 138 16.60 -4.36 -14.94
N PRO A 139 16.63 -3.36 -15.85
CA PRO A 139 16.15 -2.01 -15.53
C PRO A 139 14.71 -2.03 -15.01
N SER A 140 14.52 -1.49 -13.81
CA SER A 140 13.21 -1.44 -13.17
C SER A 140 12.57 -0.05 -13.27
N VAL A 141 11.25 -0.03 -13.22
CA VAL A 141 10.42 1.17 -13.10
C VAL A 141 9.59 1.09 -11.83
N THR A 142 9.31 2.24 -11.23
CA THR A 142 8.31 2.39 -10.17
C THR A 142 7.24 3.38 -10.63
N ARG A 143 5.96 2.98 -10.58
CA ARG A 143 4.83 3.79 -11.06
C ARG A 143 3.64 3.69 -10.12
N LEU A 144 2.96 4.81 -9.91
CA LEU A 144 1.71 4.87 -9.16
C LEU A 144 0.55 4.45 -10.07
N HIS A 145 -0.11 3.34 -9.75
CA HIS A 145 -1.30 2.87 -10.47
C HIS A 145 -2.35 2.34 -9.50
N PHE A 146 -3.62 2.46 -9.90
CA PHE A 146 -4.70 1.77 -9.23
C PHE A 146 -5.07 0.47 -9.95
N ILE A 147 -5.55 -0.49 -9.18
CA ILE A 147 -6.19 -1.70 -9.69
C ILE A 147 -7.65 -1.63 -9.28
N GLU A 148 -8.56 -1.80 -10.24
CA GLU A 148 -9.99 -1.85 -9.99
C GLU A 148 -10.59 -3.14 -10.58
N CYS A 149 -11.45 -3.79 -9.79
CA CYS A 149 -12.21 -4.94 -10.26
C CYS A 149 -13.28 -4.49 -11.25
N ALA A 150 -13.45 -5.18 -12.38
CA ALA A 150 -14.57 -4.95 -13.31
C ALA A 150 -15.96 -5.10 -12.64
N GLY A 151 -16.03 -5.78 -11.50
CA GLY A 151 -17.23 -5.92 -10.69
C GLY A 151 -17.54 -4.74 -9.76
N ASN A 152 -16.66 -3.74 -9.64
CA ASN A 152 -16.77 -2.63 -8.68
C ASN A 152 -17.97 -1.74 -9.03
N ARG A 153 -19.01 -1.75 -8.17
CA ARG A 153 -20.23 -0.99 -8.40
C ARG A 153 -21.10 -0.85 -7.16
N ALA A 154 -21.83 0.26 -7.09
CA ALA A 154 -22.89 0.44 -6.11
C ALA A 154 -24.09 -0.49 -6.34
N ARG A 155 -24.72 -0.91 -5.24
CA ARG A 155 -26.01 -1.63 -5.20
C ARG A 155 -26.85 -1.05 -4.08
N SER A 156 -28.17 -1.14 -4.17
CA SER A 156 -29.09 -0.60 -3.15
C SER A 156 -28.90 -1.22 -1.76
N SER A 157 -28.33 -2.42 -1.67
CA SER A 157 -28.02 -3.11 -0.42
C SER A 157 -26.76 -2.61 0.27
N HIS A 158 -25.90 -1.85 -0.41
CA HIS A 158 -24.63 -1.39 0.14
C HIS A 158 -24.82 -0.17 1.06
N LYS A 159 -24.10 -0.14 2.18
CA LYS A 159 -24.29 0.84 3.26
C LYS A 159 -23.22 1.92 3.33
N ASN A 160 -22.05 1.69 2.73
CA ASN A 160 -20.91 2.60 2.80
C ASN A 160 -20.01 2.50 1.54
N VAL A 161 -18.97 3.33 1.47
CA VAL A 161 -18.07 3.40 0.32
C VAL A 161 -17.21 2.14 0.15
N GLN A 162 -16.79 1.48 1.24
CA GLN A 162 -16.10 0.21 1.17
C GLN A 162 -16.96 -0.89 0.55
N GLU A 163 -18.27 -0.93 0.83
CA GLU A 163 -19.20 -1.88 0.20
C GLU A 163 -19.51 -1.52 -1.26
N THR A 164 -19.56 -0.24 -1.62
CA THR A 164 -19.91 0.17 -3.00
C THR A 164 -18.73 0.16 -3.95
N HIS A 165 -17.61 0.73 -3.55
CA HIS A 165 -16.46 0.99 -4.42
C HIS A 165 -15.14 0.43 -3.87
N GLY A 166 -15.15 -0.30 -2.75
CA GLY A 166 -13.94 -0.82 -2.12
C GLY A 166 -13.22 -1.92 -2.90
N MET A 167 -13.70 -2.33 -4.08
CA MET A 167 -12.95 -3.24 -4.97
C MET A 167 -11.96 -2.50 -5.87
N THR A 168 -11.27 -1.53 -5.28
CA THR A 168 -10.19 -0.76 -5.90
C THR A 168 -9.13 -0.42 -4.87
N SER A 169 -7.88 -0.28 -5.29
CA SER A 169 -6.78 0.19 -4.46
C SER A 169 -5.67 0.76 -5.33
N CYS A 170 -4.94 1.74 -4.80
CA CYS A 170 -3.84 2.40 -5.50
C CYS A 170 -2.52 2.17 -4.76
N ALA A 171 -1.47 1.85 -5.50
CA ALA A 171 -0.16 1.55 -4.95
C ALA A 171 0.94 2.00 -5.91
N GLU A 172 2.14 2.16 -5.36
CA GLU A 172 3.36 2.22 -6.17
C GLU A 172 3.78 0.81 -6.52
N TRP A 173 3.93 0.52 -7.81
CA TRP A 173 4.32 -0.79 -8.32
C TRP A 173 5.72 -0.73 -8.90
N THR A 174 6.57 -1.65 -8.47
CA THR A 174 7.97 -1.74 -8.91
C THR A 174 8.21 -3.06 -9.65
N GLY A 175 8.82 -2.97 -10.82
CA GLY A 175 9.09 -4.14 -11.66
C GLY A 175 9.80 -3.80 -12.95
N VAL A 176 9.84 -4.76 -13.87
CA VAL A 176 10.40 -4.60 -15.22
C VAL A 176 9.26 -4.33 -16.21
N LEU A 177 9.49 -3.47 -17.20
CA LEU A 177 8.52 -3.32 -18.29
C LEU A 177 8.39 -4.64 -19.06
N LEU A 178 7.17 -5.04 -19.37
CA LEU A 178 6.92 -6.25 -20.16
C LEU A 178 7.53 -6.13 -21.56
N SER A 179 7.55 -4.92 -22.13
CA SER A 179 8.22 -4.62 -23.42
C SER A 179 9.68 -5.04 -23.42
N THR A 180 10.44 -4.75 -22.36
CA THR A 180 11.86 -5.15 -22.25
C THR A 180 12.03 -6.67 -22.34
N LEU A 181 11.15 -7.44 -21.72
CA LEU A 181 11.22 -8.91 -21.75
C LEU A 181 10.80 -9.47 -23.11
N LEU A 182 9.80 -8.84 -23.75
CA LEU A 182 9.30 -9.23 -25.07
C LEU A 182 10.32 -8.90 -26.17
N GLU A 183 11.01 -7.77 -26.08
CA GLU A 183 12.12 -7.38 -26.97
C GLU A 183 13.27 -8.38 -26.89
N GLU A 184 13.65 -8.79 -25.67
CA GLU A 184 14.70 -9.79 -25.46
C GLU A 184 14.31 -11.16 -26.03
N ALA A 185 13.03 -11.54 -25.95
CA ALA A 185 12.53 -12.76 -26.57
C ALA A 185 12.44 -12.68 -28.11
N GLY A 186 12.41 -11.46 -28.67
CA GLY A 186 12.25 -11.19 -30.10
C GLY A 186 10.85 -11.54 -30.61
N VAL A 187 9.85 -10.69 -30.34
CA VAL A 187 8.48 -10.91 -30.84
C VAL A 187 8.45 -10.92 -32.38
N LYS A 188 7.83 -11.95 -32.96
CA LYS A 188 7.76 -12.14 -34.41
C LYS A 188 6.71 -11.24 -35.07
N ASP A 189 6.97 -10.89 -36.33
CA ASP A 189 6.00 -10.25 -37.20
C ASP A 189 4.67 -11.03 -37.23
N GLY A 190 3.56 -10.29 -37.16
CA GLY A 190 2.20 -10.86 -37.13
C GLY A 190 1.68 -11.26 -35.75
N ALA A 191 2.51 -11.26 -34.70
CA ALA A 191 2.02 -11.38 -33.33
C ALA A 191 1.13 -10.17 -32.97
N SER A 192 0.02 -10.42 -32.27
CA SER A 192 -0.99 -9.37 -31.98
C SER A 192 -1.60 -9.45 -30.58
N TRP A 193 -1.45 -10.58 -29.89
CA TRP A 193 -2.03 -10.82 -28.58
C TRP A 193 -1.01 -11.46 -27.65
N VAL A 194 -1.09 -11.12 -26.37
CA VAL A 194 -0.42 -11.80 -25.27
C VAL A 194 -1.46 -12.60 -24.51
N VAL A 195 -1.12 -13.83 -24.14
CA VAL A 195 -1.88 -14.63 -23.17
C VAL A 195 -1.00 -14.76 -21.94
N ALA A 196 -1.50 -14.32 -20.79
CA ALA A 196 -0.82 -14.39 -19.51
C ALA A 196 -1.54 -15.40 -18.61
N GLU A 197 -0.78 -16.31 -18.03
CA GLU A 197 -1.28 -17.38 -17.15
C GLU A 197 -0.59 -17.29 -15.80
N GLY A 198 -1.38 -17.39 -14.73
CA GLY A 198 -0.89 -17.52 -13.36
C GLY A 198 -0.74 -18.98 -12.94
N THR A 199 -0.14 -19.20 -11.77
CA THR A 199 0.06 -20.53 -11.18
C THR A 199 -1.20 -21.14 -10.56
N GLU A 200 -2.30 -20.38 -10.48
CA GLU A 200 -3.53 -20.84 -9.84
C GLU A 200 -4.27 -21.90 -10.66
N ASN A 201 -4.76 -22.94 -9.98
CA ASN A 201 -5.40 -24.11 -10.60
C ASN A 201 -6.79 -23.85 -11.22
N VAL A 202 -7.28 -22.62 -11.17
CA VAL A 202 -8.63 -22.26 -11.64
C VAL A 202 -8.51 -21.25 -12.79
N LYS A 203 -8.59 -21.74 -14.03
CA LYS A 203 -8.77 -20.98 -15.29
C LYS A 203 -8.33 -19.50 -15.21
N GLY A 204 -7.03 -19.25 -15.17
CA GLY A 204 -6.44 -17.91 -14.95
C GLY A 204 -5.78 -17.29 -16.19
N ALA A 205 -6.03 -17.79 -17.39
CA ALA A 205 -5.49 -17.20 -18.61
C ALA A 205 -6.27 -15.93 -18.98
N SER A 206 -5.59 -14.78 -18.99
CA SER A 206 -6.13 -13.53 -19.53
C SER A 206 -5.35 -13.13 -20.76
N SER A 207 -6.04 -12.63 -21.78
CA SER A 207 -5.41 -12.12 -23.00
C SER A 207 -5.62 -10.63 -23.18
N PHE A 208 -4.64 -9.98 -23.78
CA PHE A 208 -4.67 -8.55 -24.06
C PHE A 208 -3.83 -8.22 -25.30
N PRO A 209 -4.06 -7.08 -25.97
CA PRO A 209 -3.33 -6.71 -27.18
C PRO A 209 -1.83 -6.58 -26.93
N LEU A 210 -1.01 -7.09 -27.85
CA LEU A 210 0.44 -6.93 -27.81
C LEU A 210 0.84 -5.44 -27.76
N ALA A 211 0.09 -4.58 -28.45
CA ALA A 211 0.34 -3.13 -28.40
C ALA A 211 0.30 -2.57 -26.97
N LYS A 212 -0.61 -3.04 -26.11
CA LYS A 212 -0.65 -2.64 -24.70
C LYS A 212 0.51 -3.24 -23.91
N ALA A 213 0.88 -4.49 -24.21
CA ALA A 213 2.05 -5.14 -23.60
C ALA A 213 3.36 -4.38 -23.84
N MET A 214 3.50 -3.78 -25.03
CA MET A 214 4.68 -3.01 -25.44
C MET A 214 4.70 -1.57 -24.91
N ASP A 215 3.57 -1.06 -24.38
CA ASP A 215 3.41 0.33 -23.94
C ASP A 215 3.88 0.52 -22.49
N ASP A 216 3.08 0.06 -21.52
CA ASP A 216 3.28 0.40 -20.09
C ASP A 216 3.02 -0.76 -19.12
N CYS A 217 2.83 -1.99 -19.62
CA CYS A 217 2.67 -3.16 -18.76
C CYS A 217 3.93 -3.42 -17.93
N ILE A 218 3.75 -3.77 -16.65
CA ILE A 218 4.84 -4.04 -15.71
C ILE A 218 4.73 -5.48 -15.22
N VAL A 219 5.83 -6.21 -15.26
CA VAL A 219 6.00 -7.45 -14.51
C VAL A 219 6.53 -7.07 -13.12
N ALA A 220 5.61 -6.95 -12.16
CA ALA A 220 5.83 -6.32 -10.87
C ALA A 220 6.18 -7.33 -9.76
N TYR A 221 7.24 -7.04 -9.02
CA TYR A 221 7.67 -7.78 -7.83
C TYR A 221 7.65 -6.93 -6.55
N GLY A 222 7.48 -5.60 -6.67
CA GLY A 222 7.39 -4.67 -5.55
C GLY A 222 6.08 -3.90 -5.51
N MET A 223 5.62 -3.57 -4.31
CA MET A 223 4.40 -2.83 -4.02
C MET A 223 4.61 -1.94 -2.78
N ASN A 224 4.44 -0.63 -2.92
CA ASN A 224 4.61 0.37 -1.85
C ASN A 224 5.96 0.23 -1.10
N GLY A 225 7.05 -0.01 -1.83
CA GLY A 225 8.40 -0.10 -1.27
C GLY A 225 8.78 -1.44 -0.65
N GLU A 226 7.89 -2.43 -0.64
CA GLU A 226 8.16 -3.80 -0.18
C GLU A 226 7.86 -4.84 -1.27
N ALA A 227 8.18 -6.12 -1.04
CA ALA A 227 7.74 -7.19 -1.93
C ALA A 227 6.20 -7.23 -2.02
N VAL A 228 5.68 -7.56 -3.19
CA VAL A 228 4.23 -7.82 -3.35
C VAL A 228 3.77 -8.85 -2.31
N ARG A 229 2.57 -8.68 -1.75
CA ARG A 229 2.04 -9.65 -0.77
C ARG A 229 1.55 -10.92 -1.48
N PRO A 230 1.50 -12.09 -0.81
CA PRO A 230 0.91 -13.31 -1.38
C PRO A 230 -0.45 -13.05 -2.03
N GLN A 231 -1.38 -12.48 -1.27
CA GLN A 231 -2.70 -12.03 -1.73
C GLN A 231 -2.74 -11.05 -2.91
N ASN A 232 -1.61 -10.47 -3.28
CA ASN A 232 -1.47 -9.56 -4.42
C ASN A 232 -0.56 -10.13 -5.52
N GLY A 233 -0.25 -11.43 -5.51
CA GLY A 233 0.51 -12.12 -6.55
C GLY A 233 2.01 -12.26 -6.25
N PHE A 234 2.40 -12.56 -5.01
CA PHE A 234 3.79 -12.89 -4.72
C PHE A 234 4.22 -14.19 -5.43
N PRO A 235 5.46 -14.27 -5.94
CA PRO A 235 6.53 -13.25 -5.90
C PRO A 235 6.48 -12.25 -7.07
N LEU A 236 5.62 -12.50 -8.05
CA LEU A 236 5.57 -11.78 -9.31
C LEU A 236 4.15 -11.71 -9.83
N ARG A 237 3.72 -10.53 -10.24
CA ARG A 237 2.43 -10.33 -10.91
C ARG A 237 2.59 -9.56 -12.21
N LEU A 238 1.65 -9.77 -13.12
CA LEU A 238 1.45 -8.83 -14.21
C LEU A 238 0.59 -7.64 -13.73
N LEU A 239 1.04 -6.43 -14.02
CA LEU A 239 0.28 -5.20 -13.88
C LEU A 239 0.04 -4.65 -15.29
N ILE A 240 -1.23 -4.48 -15.63
CA ILE A 240 -1.68 -3.88 -16.88
C ILE A 240 -2.36 -2.58 -16.48
N PRO A 241 -1.67 -1.43 -16.54
CA PRO A 241 -2.33 -0.14 -16.34
C PRO A 241 -3.51 0.01 -17.31
N GLY A 242 -4.55 0.72 -16.89
CA GLY A 242 -5.72 1.00 -17.73
C GLY A 242 -5.43 2.08 -18.77
#